data_AF-W9NN66-F1
#
_entry.id   AF-W9NN66-F1
#
_cell.length_a   1.000
_cell.length_b   1.000
_cell.length_c   1.000
_cell.angle_alpha   90.00
_cell.angle_beta   90.00
_cell.angle_gamma   90.00
#
_symmetry.space_group_name_H-M   'P 1'
#
loop_
_entity.id
_entity.type
_entity.pdbx_description
1 polymer ?
#
loop_
_entity_poly.entity_id
_entity_poly.type
_entity_poly.pdbx_seq_one_letter_code
_entity_poly.pdbx_strand_id
1 'polypeptide(L)'
;MAPQVTSWEELLWVSEEVDEDTGDFQYTMFATVEDDMIYYGQLNKPKADILFQHATDSLVRIPDEEIFPRWPQGLTLTKAPEELPPDVFVKRPRLALYDIFSKHKVVHLLPKGLVEEAEAMEVLGSQPHPNIAGYHGCHVRRGYITGLVLDRHPHDLNSYLKSGHTIQNKELFIESLESAIHHLHSLGWAHNDLNPTNVLVAEDRRPILIDFGSARRIGEKLSTSRGTKGWIDCEMKDYTTSETRHDTSALTKFRTWLDNPTFED
;
A
#
# COMPACT_ATOMS: atom_id res chain seq x y z
N MET A 1 12.25 -20.17 -14.91
CA MET A 1 11.24 -19.85 -15.95
C MET A 1 10.30 -18.83 -15.36
N ALA A 2 9.67 -17.97 -16.17
CA ALA A 2 8.64 -17.07 -15.64
C ALA A 2 7.43 -17.91 -15.17
N PRO A 3 6.70 -17.46 -14.13
CA PRO A 3 5.48 -18.12 -13.71
C PRO A 3 4.41 -18.05 -14.81
N GLN A 4 3.54 -19.05 -14.83
CA GLN A 4 2.40 -19.04 -15.74
C GLN A 4 1.32 -18.12 -15.18
N VAL A 5 0.78 -17.26 -16.03
CA VAL A 5 -0.42 -16.50 -15.72
C VAL A 5 -1.61 -17.34 -16.13
N THR A 6 -2.53 -17.60 -15.21
CA THR A 6 -3.76 -18.37 -15.46
C THR A 6 -5.03 -17.59 -15.15
N SER A 7 -4.92 -16.51 -14.37
CA SER A 7 -6.00 -15.64 -13.95
C SER A 7 -5.43 -14.24 -13.66
N TRP A 8 -6.27 -13.20 -13.80
CA TRP A 8 -5.90 -11.84 -13.44
C TRP A 8 -5.91 -11.64 -11.91
N GLU A 9 -6.71 -12.42 -11.20
CA GLU A 9 -6.89 -12.39 -9.74
C GLU A 9 -5.68 -12.95 -8.98
N GLU A 10 -4.86 -13.77 -9.63
CA GLU A 10 -3.63 -14.34 -9.07
C GLU A 10 -2.42 -13.40 -9.16
N LEU A 11 -2.55 -12.29 -9.90
CA LEU A 11 -1.50 -11.31 -10.07
C LEU A 11 -1.36 -10.42 -8.85
N LEU A 12 -0.16 -9.87 -8.63
CA LEU A 12 0.03 -8.83 -7.62
C LEU A 12 -0.77 -7.58 -7.97
N TRP A 13 -0.87 -7.29 -9.26
CA TRP A 13 -1.58 -6.14 -9.80
C TRP A 13 -1.68 -6.24 -11.33
N VAL A 14 -2.73 -5.62 -11.89
CA VAL A 14 -2.93 -5.39 -13.33
C VAL A 14 -3.64 -4.05 -13.51
N SER A 15 -3.23 -3.27 -14.52
CA SER A 15 -3.87 -2.01 -14.88
C SER A 15 -3.70 -1.69 -16.36
N GLU A 16 -4.55 -0.82 -16.87
CA GLU A 16 -4.54 -0.31 -18.23
C GLU A 16 -4.19 1.18 -18.19
N GLU A 17 -3.10 1.55 -18.86
CA GLU A 17 -2.74 2.95 -19.03
C GLU A 17 -3.58 3.55 -20.15
N VAL A 18 -4.16 4.72 -19.86
CA VAL A 18 -4.89 5.53 -20.82
C VAL A 18 -4.25 6.92 -20.89
N ASP A 19 -4.30 7.54 -22.06
CA ASP A 19 -3.88 8.93 -22.22
C ASP A 19 -4.84 9.84 -21.44
N GLU A 20 -4.30 10.70 -20.55
CA GLU A 20 -5.12 11.57 -19.71
C GLU A 20 -5.90 12.62 -20.50
N ASP A 21 -5.39 13.05 -21.67
CA ASP A 21 -6.01 14.08 -22.50
C ASP A 21 -7.03 13.50 -23.48
N THR A 22 -6.71 12.37 -24.11
CA THR A 22 -7.56 11.76 -25.15
C THR A 22 -8.44 10.63 -24.63
N GLY A 23 -8.10 10.01 -23.50
CA GLY A 23 -8.74 8.80 -22.99
C GLY A 23 -8.38 7.54 -23.78
N ASP A 24 -7.43 7.63 -24.72
CA ASP A 24 -7.07 6.51 -25.58
C ASP A 24 -6.19 5.51 -24.82
N PHE A 25 -6.57 4.24 -24.91
CA PHE A 25 -5.78 3.12 -24.40
C PHE A 25 -4.35 3.14 -24.95
N GLN A 26 -3.37 2.97 -24.06
CA GLN A 26 -1.95 2.88 -24.40
C GLN A 26 -1.45 1.44 -24.31
N TYR A 27 -1.53 0.83 -23.12
CA TYR A 27 -1.05 -0.53 -22.86
C TYR A 27 -1.60 -1.08 -21.55
N THR A 28 -1.62 -2.40 -21.40
CA THR A 28 -1.90 -3.10 -20.15
C THR A 28 -0.58 -3.52 -19.53
N MET A 29 -0.44 -3.29 -18.23
CA MET A 29 0.71 -3.69 -17.44
C MET A 29 0.29 -4.50 -16.23
N PHE A 30 1.16 -5.42 -15.82
CA PHE A 30 0.87 -6.35 -14.75
C PHE A 30 2.14 -6.90 -14.12
N ALA A 31 2.02 -7.36 -12.89
CA ALA A 31 3.10 -8.01 -12.18
C ALA A 31 2.64 -9.27 -11.45
N THR A 32 3.52 -10.25 -11.36
CA THR A 32 3.34 -11.47 -10.59
C THR A 32 4.59 -11.78 -9.77
N VAL A 33 4.47 -12.70 -8.82
CA VAL A 33 5.53 -13.12 -7.93
C VAL A 33 5.65 -14.63 -7.91
N GLU A 34 6.89 -15.12 -8.03
CA GLU A 34 7.24 -16.54 -7.87
C GLU A 34 8.52 -16.59 -7.02
N ASP A 35 8.53 -17.36 -5.92
CA ASP A 35 9.67 -17.43 -4.99
C ASP A 35 10.21 -16.04 -4.57
N ASP A 36 9.31 -15.10 -4.28
CA ASP A 36 9.62 -13.70 -3.97
C ASP A 36 10.34 -12.91 -5.08
N MET A 37 10.51 -13.48 -6.28
CA MET A 37 11.01 -12.77 -7.46
C MET A 37 9.84 -12.13 -8.20
N ILE A 38 9.99 -10.86 -8.57
CA ILE A 38 8.95 -10.13 -9.29
C ILE A 38 9.16 -10.27 -10.79
N TYR A 39 8.08 -10.60 -11.47
CA TYR A 39 8.00 -10.63 -12.93
C TYR A 39 6.99 -9.57 -13.37
N TYR A 40 7.39 -8.78 -14.35
CA TYR A 40 6.60 -7.69 -14.89
C TYR A 40 6.35 -7.91 -16.37
N GLY A 41 5.13 -7.63 -16.81
CA GLY A 41 4.71 -7.72 -18.19
C GLY A 41 3.98 -6.46 -18.62
N GLN A 42 4.12 -6.15 -19.90
CA GLN A 42 3.45 -5.02 -20.55
C GLN A 42 3.06 -5.43 -21.97
N LEU A 43 1.82 -5.16 -22.34
CA LEU A 43 1.27 -5.52 -23.65
C LEU A 43 0.43 -4.36 -24.20
N ASN A 44 0.62 -4.01 -25.47
CA ASN A 44 -0.16 -2.98 -26.17
C ASN A 44 -1.52 -3.54 -26.63
N LYS A 45 -2.28 -4.14 -25.71
CA LYS A 45 -3.60 -4.73 -25.94
C LYS A 45 -4.44 -4.58 -24.67
N PRO A 46 -5.74 -4.26 -24.77
CA PRO A 46 -6.62 -4.26 -23.61
C PRO A 46 -6.65 -5.62 -22.90
N LYS A 47 -6.86 -5.62 -21.59
CA LYS A 47 -6.97 -6.78 -20.71
C LYS A 47 -7.96 -7.82 -21.24
N ALA A 48 -9.08 -7.36 -21.80
CA ALA A 48 -10.10 -8.22 -22.40
C ALA A 48 -9.61 -9.02 -23.62
N ASP A 49 -8.57 -8.54 -24.30
CA ASP A 49 -8.04 -9.12 -25.54
C ASP A 49 -6.71 -9.87 -25.34
N ILE A 50 -6.20 -9.91 -24.11
CA ILE A 50 -4.96 -10.62 -23.78
C ILE A 50 -5.26 -12.09 -23.47
N LEU A 51 -4.73 -12.99 -24.31
CA LEU A 51 -4.61 -14.39 -23.94
C LEU A 51 -3.55 -14.55 -22.84
N PHE A 52 -3.87 -15.31 -21.80
CA PHE A 52 -2.95 -15.55 -20.68
C PHE A 52 -1.59 -16.14 -21.08
N GLN A 53 -1.53 -16.89 -22.18
CA GLN A 53 -0.25 -17.33 -22.76
C GLN A 53 0.61 -16.14 -23.20
N HIS A 54 0.03 -15.14 -23.87
CA HIS A 54 0.78 -13.94 -24.25
C HIS A 54 1.21 -13.13 -23.03
N ALA A 55 0.39 -13.08 -21.97
CA ALA A 55 0.78 -12.45 -20.72
C ALA A 55 2.01 -13.15 -20.12
N THR A 56 1.95 -14.49 -20.03
CA THR A 56 3.05 -15.35 -19.56
C THR A 56 4.33 -15.13 -20.37
N ASP A 57 4.23 -15.13 -21.70
CA ASP A 57 5.38 -15.00 -22.60
C ASP A 57 6.04 -13.60 -22.51
N SER A 58 5.28 -12.59 -22.09
CA SER A 58 5.78 -11.22 -21.93
C SER A 58 6.46 -10.94 -20.59
N LEU A 59 6.36 -11.86 -19.61
CA LEU A 59 6.89 -11.65 -18.28
C LEU A 59 8.43 -11.63 -18.27
N VAL A 60 8.98 -10.53 -17.78
CA VAL A 60 10.42 -10.35 -17.56
C VAL A 60 10.67 -10.19 -16.06
N ARG A 61 11.67 -10.91 -15.54
CA ARG A 61 12.10 -10.76 -14.15
C ARG A 61 12.71 -9.36 -13.95
N ILE A 62 12.20 -8.62 -12.99
CA ILE A 62 12.83 -7.38 -12.54
C ILE A 62 14.02 -7.75 -11.62
N PRO A 63 15.23 -7.19 -11.83
CA PRO A 63 16.36 -7.38 -10.91
C PRO A 63 16.02 -6.95 -9.48
N ASP A 64 16.40 -7.73 -8.47
CA ASP A 64 16.05 -7.45 -7.07
C ASP A 64 16.62 -6.08 -6.63
N GLU A 65 17.84 -5.74 -7.05
CA GLU A 65 18.52 -4.47 -6.74
C GLU A 65 17.82 -3.22 -7.28
N GLU A 66 16.92 -3.38 -8.23
CA GLU A 66 16.18 -2.26 -8.83
C GLU A 66 14.98 -1.86 -7.96
N ILE A 67 14.29 -2.83 -7.37
CA ILE A 67 13.00 -2.62 -6.69
C ILE A 67 13.04 -2.92 -5.18
N PHE A 68 14.05 -3.63 -4.69
CA PHE A 68 14.18 -4.00 -3.29
C PHE A 68 15.43 -3.40 -2.65
N PRO A 69 15.31 -2.85 -1.43
CA PRO A 69 16.46 -2.39 -0.68
C PRO A 69 17.22 -3.61 -0.15
N ARG A 70 18.55 -3.50 -0.11
CA ARG A 70 19.38 -4.54 0.52
C ARG A 70 19.05 -4.63 2.00
N TRP A 71 19.02 -5.86 2.52
CA TRP A 71 18.93 -6.09 3.95
C TRP A 71 20.17 -5.47 4.62
N PRO A 72 19.99 -4.46 5.47
CA PRO A 72 21.08 -3.69 6.04
C PRO A 72 21.87 -4.52 7.06
N GLN A 73 23.19 -4.36 7.07
CA GLN A 73 24.00 -4.69 8.24
C GLN A 73 23.99 -3.46 9.17
N GLY A 74 23.18 -3.51 10.23
CA GLY A 74 23.21 -2.49 11.30
C GLY A 74 22.07 -1.47 11.33
N LEU A 75 20.96 -1.66 10.60
CA LEU A 75 19.71 -0.96 10.93
C LEU A 75 18.98 -1.70 12.05
N THR A 76 18.20 -0.95 12.84
CA THR A 76 17.27 -1.47 13.85
C THR A 76 15.97 -1.94 13.20
N LEU A 77 16.06 -2.72 12.11
CA LEU A 77 14.91 -3.37 11.49
C LEU A 77 14.79 -4.80 12.01
N THR A 78 13.57 -5.20 12.32
CA THR A 78 13.21 -6.54 12.75
C THR A 78 13.08 -7.43 11.52
N LYS A 79 13.79 -8.56 11.50
CA LYS A 79 13.62 -9.58 10.45
C LYS A 79 12.42 -10.46 10.83
N ALA A 80 11.47 -10.62 9.90
CA ALA A 80 10.35 -11.52 10.11
C ALA A 80 10.80 -12.99 10.20
N PRO A 81 10.01 -13.88 10.86
CA PRO A 81 10.26 -15.31 10.89
C PRO A 81 10.42 -15.91 9.48
N GLU A 82 11.20 -16.98 9.36
CA GLU A 82 11.42 -17.64 8.07
C GLU A 82 10.14 -18.35 7.57
N GLU A 83 9.47 -19.04 8.49
CA GLU A 83 8.13 -19.61 8.34
C GLU A 83 7.10 -18.59 8.80
N LEU A 84 6.29 -18.11 7.85
CA LEU A 84 5.27 -17.11 8.13
C LEU A 84 4.00 -17.76 8.71
N PRO A 85 3.35 -17.15 9.72
CA PRO A 85 2.05 -17.61 10.19
C PRO A 85 1.00 -17.59 9.06
N PRO A 86 -0.06 -18.40 9.13
CA PRO A 86 -1.08 -18.46 8.06
C PRO A 86 -1.85 -17.14 7.89
N ASP A 87 -2.04 -16.39 8.98
CA ASP A 87 -2.90 -15.19 9.02
C ASP A 87 -2.14 -13.88 8.78
N VAL A 88 -1.08 -13.92 7.96
CA VAL A 88 -0.29 -12.73 7.62
C VAL A 88 -0.37 -12.41 6.12
N PHE A 89 0.02 -11.18 5.82
CA PHE A 89 0.10 -10.63 4.48
C PHE A 89 1.51 -10.04 4.28
N VAL A 90 2.14 -10.36 3.15
CA VAL A 90 3.41 -9.75 2.76
C VAL A 90 3.13 -8.55 1.88
N LYS A 91 3.21 -7.35 2.45
CA LYS A 91 3.08 -6.09 1.73
C LYS A 91 4.35 -5.81 0.93
N ARG A 92 4.21 -5.79 -0.40
CA ARG A 92 5.31 -5.53 -1.35
C ARG A 92 5.34 -4.06 -1.77
N PRO A 93 6.45 -3.56 -2.35
CA PRO A 93 6.48 -2.25 -2.98
C PRO A 93 5.32 -2.04 -3.96
N ARG A 94 4.87 -0.79 -4.11
CA ARG A 94 3.80 -0.41 -5.04
C ARG A 94 4.28 -0.52 -6.50
N LEU A 95 4.25 -1.74 -7.06
CA LEU A 95 4.72 -2.04 -8.41
C LEU A 95 3.93 -1.33 -9.52
N ALA A 96 2.73 -0.83 -9.23
CA ALA A 96 1.98 0.02 -10.14
C ALA A 96 2.77 1.27 -10.59
N LEU A 97 3.74 1.72 -9.78
CA LEU A 97 4.59 2.87 -10.10
C LEU A 97 5.85 2.49 -10.90
N TYR A 98 6.09 1.21 -11.14
CA TYR A 98 7.34 0.73 -11.75
C TYR A 98 7.55 1.31 -13.15
N ASP A 99 6.53 1.26 -14.01
CA ASP A 99 6.63 1.76 -15.39
C ASP A 99 6.97 3.25 -15.43
N ILE A 100 6.16 4.06 -14.72
CA ILE A 100 6.35 5.50 -14.70
C ILE A 100 7.67 5.89 -14.06
N PHE A 101 8.10 5.20 -12.99
CA PHE A 101 9.40 5.45 -12.38
C PHE A 101 10.56 5.03 -13.30
N SER A 102 10.39 3.96 -14.08
CA SER A 102 11.38 3.51 -15.06
C SER A 102 11.53 4.54 -16.19
N LYS A 103 10.41 4.98 -16.75
CA LYS A 103 10.33 6.04 -17.78
C LYS A 103 11.02 7.33 -17.33
N HIS A 104 10.83 7.73 -16.07
CA HIS A 104 11.43 8.94 -15.49
C HIS A 104 12.80 8.72 -14.82
N LYS A 105 13.35 7.50 -14.87
CA LYS A 105 14.65 7.12 -14.26
C LYS A 105 14.74 7.35 -12.75
N VAL A 106 13.64 7.10 -12.04
CA VAL A 106 13.49 7.27 -10.59
C VAL A 106 13.06 5.98 -9.87
N VAL A 107 13.30 4.80 -10.46
CA VAL A 107 12.94 3.49 -9.88
C VAL A 107 13.51 3.28 -8.47
N HIS A 108 14.66 3.89 -8.17
CA HIS A 108 15.29 3.90 -6.84
C HIS A 108 14.37 4.43 -5.70
N LEU A 109 13.26 5.08 -6.04
CA LEU A 109 12.25 5.50 -5.07
C LEU A 109 11.38 4.35 -4.54
N LEU A 110 11.22 3.24 -5.28
CA LEU A 110 10.53 2.04 -4.79
C LEU A 110 11.23 1.42 -3.57
N PRO A 111 12.53 1.05 -3.64
CA PRO A 111 13.21 0.49 -2.49
C PRO A 111 13.33 1.51 -1.34
N LYS A 112 13.48 2.80 -1.66
CA LYS A 112 13.47 3.87 -0.64
C LYS A 112 12.15 3.93 0.11
N GLY A 113 11.02 3.91 -0.61
CA GLY A 113 9.69 3.94 -0.01
C GLY A 113 9.42 2.73 0.91
N LEU A 114 9.92 1.55 0.53
CA LEU A 114 9.81 0.36 1.38
C LEU A 114 10.62 0.48 2.68
N VAL A 115 11.81 1.09 2.64
CA VAL A 115 12.60 1.37 3.86
C VAL A 115 11.88 2.38 4.75
N GLU A 116 11.39 3.47 4.16
CA GLU A 116 10.68 4.51 4.91
C GLU A 116 9.40 3.95 5.59
N GLU A 117 8.69 3.03 4.92
CA GLU A 117 7.56 2.33 5.53
C GLU A 117 8.01 1.36 6.64
N ALA A 118 9.08 0.59 6.42
CA ALA A 118 9.63 -0.31 7.43
C ALA A 118 9.98 0.45 8.72
N GLU A 119 10.61 1.63 8.61
CA GLU A 119 10.95 2.48 9.76
C GLU A 119 9.72 2.94 10.54
N ALA A 120 8.64 3.32 9.86
CA ALA A 120 7.38 3.65 10.52
C ALA A 120 6.78 2.44 11.24
N MET A 121 6.82 1.26 10.60
CA MET A 121 6.30 0.03 11.18
C MET A 121 7.12 -0.49 12.37
N GLU A 122 8.44 -0.29 12.41
CA GLU A 122 9.25 -0.62 13.61
C GLU A 122 8.81 0.19 14.83
N VAL A 123 8.55 1.49 14.64
CA VAL A 123 8.09 2.37 15.72
C VAL A 123 6.73 1.89 16.22
N LEU A 124 5.80 1.59 15.32
CA LEU A 124 4.46 1.09 15.65
C LEU A 124 4.49 -0.31 16.28
N GLY A 125 5.37 -1.19 15.79
CA GLY A 125 5.54 -2.54 16.33
C GLY A 125 6.07 -2.54 17.77
N SER A 126 6.86 -1.53 18.15
CA SER A 126 7.35 -1.38 19.53
C SER A 126 6.27 -0.94 20.53
N GLN A 127 5.20 -0.31 20.04
CA GLN A 127 4.08 0.18 20.84
C GLN A 127 2.77 -0.11 20.09
N PRO A 128 2.28 -1.36 20.11
CA PRO A 128 1.14 -1.78 19.32
C PRO A 128 -0.16 -1.11 19.77
N HIS A 129 -1.06 -0.86 18.82
CA HIS A 129 -2.41 -0.34 19.07
C HIS A 129 -3.42 -1.29 18.43
N PRO A 130 -4.57 -1.59 19.07
CA PRO A 130 -5.53 -2.55 18.54
C PRO A 130 -5.93 -2.19 17.10
N ASN A 131 -6.28 -0.94 16.81
CA ASN A 131 -6.76 -0.48 15.50
C ASN A 131 -5.67 -0.10 14.49
N ILE A 132 -4.46 -0.64 14.63
CA ILE A 132 -3.38 -0.54 13.64
C ILE A 132 -2.96 -1.98 13.29
N ALA A 133 -2.70 -2.27 12.01
CA ALA A 133 -2.26 -3.61 11.62
C ALA A 133 -0.95 -4.00 12.31
N GLY A 134 -0.92 -5.20 12.89
CA GLY A 134 0.27 -5.72 13.55
C GLY A 134 1.41 -5.93 12.55
N TYR A 135 2.63 -5.69 13.02
CA TYR A 135 3.86 -5.81 12.24
C TYR A 135 4.72 -6.94 12.79
N HIS A 136 5.13 -7.85 11.91
CA HIS A 136 5.93 -9.04 12.25
C HIS A 136 7.38 -8.92 11.78
N GLY A 137 7.77 -7.81 11.16
CA GLY A 137 9.11 -7.59 10.63
C GLY A 137 9.18 -7.49 9.11
N CYS A 138 10.39 -7.22 8.63
CA CYS A 138 10.75 -7.24 7.23
C CYS A 138 10.85 -8.68 6.69
N HIS A 139 10.15 -8.96 5.59
CA HIS A 139 10.32 -10.19 4.82
C HIS A 139 11.62 -10.11 4.03
N VAL A 140 12.58 -10.98 4.36
CA VAL A 140 13.93 -10.94 3.78
C VAL A 140 14.19 -12.18 2.95
N ARG A 141 14.53 -11.97 1.68
CA ARG A 141 14.91 -13.02 0.73
C ARG A 141 16.08 -12.56 -0.13
N ARG A 142 17.00 -13.48 -0.40
CA ARG A 142 18.17 -13.23 -1.27
C ARG A 142 19.02 -12.01 -0.86
N GLY A 143 19.00 -11.63 0.42
CA GLY A 143 19.72 -10.46 0.92
C GLY A 143 19.01 -9.12 0.72
N TYR A 144 17.72 -9.14 0.37
CA TYR A 144 16.89 -7.95 0.15
C TYR A 144 15.64 -7.98 1.04
N ILE A 145 15.10 -6.81 1.38
CA ILE A 145 13.76 -6.69 1.96
C ILE A 145 12.77 -6.76 0.80
N THR A 146 12.06 -7.88 0.66
CA THR A 146 11.11 -8.09 -0.44
C THR A 146 9.68 -7.69 -0.05
N GLY A 147 9.44 -7.38 1.21
CA GLY A 147 8.18 -6.83 1.71
C GLY A 147 8.15 -6.67 3.23
N LEU A 148 7.02 -6.22 3.76
CA LEU A 148 6.72 -6.13 5.20
C LEU A 148 5.67 -7.17 5.56
N VAL A 149 5.87 -7.90 6.65
CA VAL A 149 4.91 -8.91 7.12
C VAL A 149 3.94 -8.25 8.09
N LEU A 150 2.66 -8.21 7.71
CA LEU A 150 1.58 -7.56 8.44
C LEU A 150 0.47 -8.56 8.77
N ASP A 151 -0.33 -8.27 9.80
CA ASP A 151 -1.58 -9.01 10.05
C ASP A 151 -2.51 -8.96 8.83
N ARG A 152 -3.13 -10.10 8.51
CA ARG A 152 -4.17 -10.18 7.49
C ARG A 152 -5.54 -9.96 8.12
N HIS A 153 -6.39 -9.19 7.46
CA HIS A 153 -7.79 -9.00 7.82
C HIS A 153 -8.71 -9.39 6.66
N PRO A 154 -9.95 -9.83 6.94
CA PRO A 154 -10.81 -10.47 5.94
C PRO A 154 -11.33 -9.50 4.87
N HIS A 155 -11.44 -8.20 5.18
CA HIS A 155 -12.09 -7.24 4.31
C HIS A 155 -11.37 -5.89 4.31
N ASP A 156 -11.16 -5.30 3.14
CA ASP A 156 -11.01 -3.85 3.03
C ASP A 156 -12.36 -3.16 3.22
N LEU A 157 -12.36 -1.93 3.73
CA LEU A 157 -13.58 -1.21 4.07
C LEU A 157 -14.50 -0.99 2.86
N ASN A 158 -13.93 -0.74 1.67
CA ASN A 158 -14.71 -0.51 0.47
C ASN A 158 -15.46 -1.77 0.04
N SER A 159 -14.78 -2.92 -0.05
CA SER A 159 -15.40 -4.21 -0.35
C SER A 159 -16.40 -4.63 0.71
N TYR A 160 -16.11 -4.35 1.99
CA TYR A 160 -17.03 -4.60 3.10
C TYR A 160 -18.35 -3.85 2.89
N LEU A 161 -18.30 -2.56 2.55
CA LEU A 161 -19.49 -1.75 2.31
C LEU A 161 -20.19 -2.10 0.97
N LYS A 162 -19.43 -2.30 -0.12
CA LYS A 162 -19.96 -2.71 -1.44
C LYS A 162 -20.72 -4.04 -1.38
N SER A 163 -20.32 -4.96 -0.52
CA SER A 163 -21.01 -6.23 -0.28
C SER A 163 -22.31 -6.10 0.54
N GLY A 164 -22.72 -4.88 0.88
CA GLY A 164 -23.97 -4.59 1.59
C GLY A 164 -23.85 -4.66 3.12
N HIS A 165 -22.66 -4.92 3.66
CA HIS A 165 -22.45 -4.79 5.10
C HIS A 165 -22.49 -3.33 5.52
N THR A 166 -22.93 -3.09 6.75
CA THR A 166 -23.01 -1.75 7.34
C THR A 166 -22.17 -1.66 8.60
N ILE A 167 -21.59 -0.48 8.83
CA ILE A 167 -20.96 -0.15 10.11
C ILE A 167 -22.08 0.16 11.11
N GLN A 168 -22.28 -0.74 12.08
CA GLN A 168 -23.41 -0.66 13.01
C GLN A 168 -23.35 0.60 13.90
N ASN A 169 -22.17 0.93 14.40
CA ASN A 169 -21.93 2.12 15.19
C ASN A 169 -20.80 2.93 14.55
N LYS A 170 -21.18 3.87 13.68
CA LYS A 170 -20.24 4.71 12.94
C LYS A 170 -19.42 5.61 13.87
N GLU A 171 -20.02 6.10 14.96
CA GLU A 171 -19.30 6.94 15.93
C GLU A 171 -18.19 6.14 16.58
N LEU A 172 -18.49 4.94 17.10
CA LEU A 172 -17.47 4.07 17.69
C LEU A 172 -16.38 3.65 16.68
N PHE A 173 -16.76 3.45 15.42
CA PHE A 173 -15.80 3.15 14.35
C PHE A 173 -14.85 4.34 14.12
N ILE A 174 -15.38 5.56 14.05
CA ILE A 174 -14.57 6.77 13.93
C ILE A 174 -13.72 7.00 15.19
N GLU A 175 -14.28 6.88 16.40
CA GLU A 175 -13.52 7.00 17.66
C GLU A 175 -12.34 6.01 17.71
N SER A 176 -12.54 4.79 17.22
CA SER A 176 -11.48 3.77 17.14
C SER A 176 -10.38 4.15 16.14
N LEU A 177 -10.74 4.78 15.01
CA LEU A 177 -9.80 5.26 14.02
C LEU A 177 -9.06 6.52 14.51
N GLU A 178 -9.77 7.44 15.16
CA GLU A 178 -9.21 8.60 15.85
C GLU A 178 -8.20 8.18 16.92
N SER A 179 -8.50 7.12 17.70
CA SER A 179 -7.57 6.53 18.66
C SER A 179 -6.27 6.03 18.00
N ALA A 180 -6.37 5.34 16.86
CA ALA A 180 -5.19 4.88 16.12
C ALA A 180 -4.33 6.04 15.60
N ILE A 181 -4.96 7.08 15.05
CA ILE A 181 -4.27 8.27 14.56
C ILE A 181 -3.63 9.05 15.72
N HIS A 182 -4.33 9.22 16.83
CA HIS A 182 -3.80 9.87 18.03
C HIS A 182 -2.59 9.11 18.59
N HIS A 183 -2.65 7.78 18.60
CA HIS A 183 -1.53 6.92 18.97
C HIS A 183 -0.31 7.18 18.07
N LEU A 184 -0.48 7.16 16.74
CA LEU A 184 0.59 7.48 15.80
C LEU A 184 1.19 8.89 16.05
N HIS A 185 0.33 9.89 16.27
CA HIS A 185 0.74 11.27 16.57
C HIS A 185 1.53 11.37 17.87
N SER A 186 1.13 10.61 18.91
CA SER A 186 1.82 10.57 20.20
C SER A 186 3.25 10.02 20.10
N LEU A 187 3.52 9.19 19.08
CA LEU A 187 4.84 8.65 18.76
C LEU A 187 5.68 9.62 17.91
N GLY A 188 5.14 10.78 17.56
CA GLY A 188 5.82 11.82 16.78
C GLY A 188 5.73 11.62 15.26
N TRP A 189 4.78 10.80 14.78
CA TRP A 189 4.57 10.52 13.36
C TRP A 189 3.19 11.00 12.91
N ALA A 190 3.04 11.29 11.62
CA ALA A 190 1.74 11.49 10.98
C ALA A 190 1.59 10.49 9.82
N HIS A 191 0.36 10.10 9.50
CA HIS A 191 0.07 9.12 8.45
C HIS A 191 0.18 9.74 7.05
N ASN A 192 -0.32 10.97 6.88
CA ASN A 192 -0.26 11.77 5.65
C ASN A 192 -0.94 11.15 4.42
N ASP A 193 -1.81 10.17 4.62
CA ASP A 193 -2.55 9.51 3.53
C ASP A 193 -3.79 8.76 4.05
N LEU A 194 -4.46 9.31 5.06
CA LEU A 194 -5.64 8.67 5.61
C LEU A 194 -6.81 8.77 4.61
N ASN A 195 -7.35 7.62 4.24
CA ASN A 195 -8.51 7.47 3.35
C ASN A 195 -9.18 6.10 3.59
N PRO A 196 -10.35 5.80 3.01
CA PRO A 196 -11.05 4.53 3.18
C PRO A 196 -10.33 3.31 2.62
N THR A 197 -9.49 3.45 1.58
CA THR A 197 -8.72 2.32 1.05
C THR A 197 -7.59 1.90 1.98
N ASN A 198 -7.20 2.78 2.90
CA ASN A 198 -6.20 2.54 3.94
C ASN A 198 -6.83 2.07 5.28
N VAL A 199 -8.09 1.61 5.26
CA VAL A 199 -8.76 1.00 6.41
C VAL A 199 -9.30 -0.38 6.06
N LEU A 200 -8.92 -1.38 6.85
CA LEU A 200 -9.52 -2.72 6.82
C LEU A 200 -10.57 -2.86 7.93
N VAL A 201 -11.38 -3.91 7.82
CA VAL A 201 -12.38 -4.30 8.82
C VAL A 201 -12.01 -5.66 9.38
N ALA A 202 -11.74 -5.72 10.69
CA ALA A 202 -11.47 -6.99 11.38
C ALA A 202 -12.75 -7.81 11.59
N GLU A 203 -12.60 -9.07 12.02
CA GLU A 203 -13.74 -9.98 12.27
C GLU A 203 -14.74 -9.45 13.31
N ASP A 204 -14.23 -8.76 14.33
CA ASP A 204 -15.02 -8.08 15.36
C ASP A 204 -15.61 -6.73 14.89
N ARG A 205 -15.42 -6.39 13.60
CA ARG A 205 -15.98 -5.23 12.88
C ARG A 205 -15.40 -3.88 13.27
N ARG A 206 -14.25 -3.86 13.94
CA ARG A 206 -13.51 -2.62 14.23
C ARG A 206 -12.60 -2.21 13.05
N PRO A 207 -12.27 -0.92 12.90
CA PRO A 207 -11.33 -0.47 11.89
C PRO A 207 -9.92 -0.94 12.21
N ILE A 208 -9.15 -1.24 11.17
CA ILE A 208 -7.70 -1.45 11.22
C ILE A 208 -7.06 -0.49 10.24
N LEU A 209 -6.28 0.46 10.75
CA LEU A 209 -5.49 1.37 9.93
C LEU A 209 -4.30 0.61 9.33
N ILE A 210 -4.12 0.77 8.02
CA ILE A 210 -3.04 0.17 7.24
C ILE A 210 -2.34 1.23 6.39
N ASP A 211 -1.26 0.82 5.73
CA ASP A 211 -0.52 1.60 4.73
C ASP A 211 0.20 2.84 5.27
N PHE A 212 1.35 2.58 5.89
CA PHE A 212 2.22 3.60 6.46
C PHE A 212 3.30 4.07 5.47
N GLY A 213 3.13 3.81 4.16
CA GLY A 213 4.12 4.19 3.14
C GLY A 213 4.36 5.70 3.05
N SER A 214 3.33 6.49 3.39
CA SER A 214 3.36 7.96 3.47
C SER A 214 3.66 8.48 4.88
N ALA A 215 3.75 7.60 5.88
CA ALA A 215 3.91 8.02 7.27
C ALA A 215 5.33 8.52 7.53
N ARG A 216 5.49 9.71 8.12
CA ARG A 216 6.81 10.33 8.39
C ARG A 216 6.79 11.02 9.75
N ARG A 217 7.98 11.28 10.32
CA ARG A 217 8.05 12.09 11.55
C ARG A 217 7.50 13.48 11.26
N ILE A 218 6.78 14.02 12.23
CA ILE A 218 6.15 15.35 12.10
C ILE A 218 7.24 16.39 11.82
N GLY A 219 7.06 17.20 10.77
CA GLY A 219 8.01 18.20 10.30
C GLY A 219 9.01 17.72 9.24
N GLU A 220 9.09 16.41 8.95
CA GLU A 220 9.92 15.90 7.86
C GLU A 220 9.26 16.09 6.49
N LYS A 221 10.08 16.12 5.42
CA LYS A 221 9.57 16.19 4.06
C LYS A 221 8.91 14.88 3.66
N LEU A 222 7.72 14.99 3.08
CA LEU A 222 7.04 13.85 2.47
C LEU A 222 7.75 13.43 1.18
N SER A 223 7.79 12.13 0.95
CA SER A 223 8.41 11.53 -0.23
C SER A 223 7.44 11.53 -1.42
N THR A 224 7.62 10.62 -2.37
CA THR A 224 6.71 10.45 -3.52
C THR A 224 5.39 9.78 -3.17
N SER A 225 5.32 9.00 -2.08
CA SER A 225 4.05 8.51 -1.56
C SER A 225 3.53 9.51 -0.55
N ARG A 226 2.49 10.27 -0.92
CA ARG A 226 1.83 11.22 -0.03
C ARG A 226 0.45 11.57 -0.56
N GLY A 227 -0.52 11.65 0.33
CA GLY A 227 -1.84 12.24 0.09
C GLY A 227 -2.65 11.63 -1.05
N THR A 228 -3.91 11.32 -0.79
CA THR A 228 -4.85 10.92 -1.84
C THR A 228 -5.68 12.13 -2.28
N LYS A 229 -5.84 12.33 -3.59
CA LYS A 229 -6.72 13.39 -4.13
C LYS A 229 -8.12 13.25 -3.54
N GLY A 230 -8.76 14.38 -3.20
CA GLY A 230 -10.05 14.38 -2.47
C GLY A 230 -9.91 14.19 -0.96
N TRP A 231 -8.86 13.53 -0.48
CA TRP A 231 -8.60 13.30 0.94
C TRP A 231 -7.67 14.34 1.58
N ILE A 232 -6.81 15.00 0.80
CA ILE A 232 -5.93 16.09 1.26
C ILE A 232 -6.62 17.44 1.49
N ASP A 233 -6.10 18.26 2.41
CA ASP A 233 -6.68 19.54 2.83
C ASP A 233 -6.14 20.76 2.09
N CYS A 234 -5.16 20.56 1.20
CA CYS A 234 -4.57 21.57 0.35
C CYS A 234 -4.23 20.98 -1.03
N GLU A 235 -3.66 21.78 -1.92
CA GLU A 235 -3.16 21.31 -3.20
C GLU A 235 -1.94 20.38 -3.02
N MET A 236 -1.79 19.37 -3.89
CA MET A 236 -0.70 18.39 -3.81
C MET A 236 0.71 19.02 -3.84
N LYS A 237 0.84 20.19 -4.46
CA LYS A 237 2.09 20.98 -4.50
C LYS A 237 2.49 21.55 -3.13
N ASP A 238 1.51 21.81 -2.27
CA ASP A 238 1.68 22.40 -0.95
C ASP A 238 1.75 21.31 0.14
N TYR A 239 1.21 20.12 -0.16
CA TYR A 239 1.25 18.91 0.66
C TYR A 239 2.66 18.27 0.67
N THR A 240 3.64 18.92 1.29
CA THR A 240 5.08 18.55 1.15
C THR A 240 5.78 18.18 2.45
N THR A 241 5.16 18.46 3.60
CA THR A 241 5.74 18.25 4.93
C THR A 241 4.78 17.43 5.77
N SER A 242 5.30 16.50 6.57
CA SER A 242 4.51 15.66 7.46
C SER A 242 3.88 16.48 8.57
N GLU A 243 2.55 16.45 8.67
CA GLU A 243 1.81 17.29 9.61
C GLU A 243 0.58 16.55 10.13
N THR A 244 0.32 16.65 11.44
CA THR A 244 -0.87 16.05 12.07
C THR A 244 -2.19 16.62 11.52
N ARG A 245 -2.19 17.89 11.09
CA ARG A 245 -3.37 18.54 10.49
C ARG A 245 -3.90 17.78 9.27
N HIS A 246 -3.02 17.11 8.53
CA HIS A 246 -3.39 16.33 7.38
C HIS A 246 -4.31 15.17 7.76
N ASP A 247 -3.96 14.45 8.82
CA ASP A 247 -4.73 13.32 9.31
C ASP A 247 -6.03 13.79 9.97
N THR A 248 -6.01 14.88 10.73
CA THR A 248 -7.22 15.47 11.35
C THR A 248 -8.23 15.94 10.30
N SER A 249 -7.77 16.57 9.22
CA SER A 249 -8.64 16.97 8.12
C SER A 249 -9.20 15.76 7.38
N ALA A 250 -8.37 14.76 7.10
CA ALA A 250 -8.80 13.51 6.50
C ALA A 250 -9.83 12.76 7.35
N LEU A 251 -9.67 12.71 8.69
CA LEU A 251 -10.64 12.14 9.63
C LEU A 251 -12.00 12.85 9.54
N THR A 252 -12.01 14.18 9.44
CA THR A 252 -13.25 14.96 9.30
C THR A 252 -13.99 14.60 8.01
N LYS A 253 -13.25 14.45 6.90
CA LYS A 253 -13.79 13.98 5.63
C LYS A 253 -14.28 12.54 5.72
N PHE A 254 -13.52 11.66 6.38
CA PHE A 254 -13.86 10.25 6.56
C PHE A 254 -15.18 10.10 7.33
N ARG A 255 -15.35 10.85 8.42
CA ARG A 255 -16.59 10.91 9.20
C ARG A 255 -17.79 11.26 8.32
N THR A 256 -17.63 12.25 7.43
CA THR A 256 -18.67 12.66 6.48
C THR A 256 -18.91 11.60 5.41
N TRP A 257 -17.84 10.99 4.88
CA TRP A 257 -17.92 9.94 3.86
C TRP A 257 -18.61 8.68 4.37
N LEU A 258 -18.44 8.29 5.65
CA LEU A 258 -19.15 7.15 6.24
C LEU A 258 -20.68 7.32 6.23
N ASP A 259 -21.18 8.54 6.14
CA ASP A 259 -22.62 8.80 6.03
C ASP A 259 -23.17 8.54 4.63
N ASN A 260 -22.36 8.75 3.62
CA ASN A 260 -22.72 8.46 2.23
C ASN A 260 -21.49 7.96 1.45
N PRO A 261 -21.12 6.67 1.61
CA PRO A 261 -19.91 6.13 1.00
C PRO A 261 -19.97 6.23 -0.52
N THR A 262 -19.00 6.95 -1.09
CA THR A 262 -18.72 6.94 -2.53
C THR A 262 -17.53 6.05 -2.79
N PHE A 263 -17.65 5.16 -3.76
CA PHE A 263 -16.55 4.32 -4.18
C PHE A 263 -16.04 4.83 -5.52
N GLU A 264 -14.73 5.10 -5.58
CA GLU A 264 -14.06 5.25 -6.87
C GLU A 264 -13.95 3.84 -7.49
N ASP A 265 -14.18 3.77 -8.80
CA ASP A 265 -14.08 2.55 -9.62
C ASP A 265 -12.67 2.40 -10.20
#